data_AF-A0A6M0BEW8-F1
#
_entry.id   AF-A0A6M0BEW8-F1
#
_cell.length_a   1.000
_cell.length_b   1.000
_cell.length_c   1.000
_cell.angle_alpha   90.00
_cell.angle_beta   90.00
_cell.angle_gamma   90.00
#
_symmetry.space_group_name_H-M   'P 1'
#
loop_
_entity.id
_entity.type
_entity.pdbx_description
1 polymer ?
#
loop_
_entity_poly.entity_id
_entity_poly.type
_entity_poly.pdbx_seq_one_letter_code
_entity_poly.pdbx_strand_id
1 'polypeptide(L)' 'MPHTIVTDTCQGIADCVECCPVACIHPGPGKNALGSDWYWIDFSSCIDC' A
#
# COMPACT_ATOMS: atom_id res chain seq x y z
N MET A 1 11.96 -11.10 -2.48
CA MET A 1 12.21 -10.11 -1.40
C MET A 1 10.90 -9.39 -1.23
N PRO A 2 10.27 -9.38 -0.04
CA PRO A 2 8.97 -8.73 0.10
C PRO A 2 9.12 -7.24 -0.19
N HIS A 3 8.54 -6.80 -1.30
CA HIS A 3 8.39 -5.38 -1.57
C HIS A 3 7.39 -4.80 -0.56
N THR A 4 7.65 -3.57 -0.08
CA THR A 4 6.74 -2.85 0.83
C THR A 4 6.51 -1.44 0.30
N ILE A 5 5.41 -0.83 0.74
CA ILE A 5 5.09 0.56 0.41
C ILE A 5 5.84 1.46 1.40
N VAL A 6 6.67 2.36 0.89
CA VAL A 6 7.34 3.37 1.71
C VAL A 6 6.33 4.46 2.07
N THR A 7 5.80 4.41 3.29
CA THR A 7 4.70 5.27 3.78
C THR A 7 4.95 6.75 3.51
N ASP A 8 6.15 7.26 3.82
CA ASP A 8 6.45 8.69 3.75
C ASP A 8 6.60 9.24 2.33
N THR A 9 6.73 8.37 1.33
CA THR A 9 6.79 8.76 -0.08
C THR A 9 5.54 8.38 -0.86
N CYS A 10 4.58 7.70 -0.23
CA CYS A 10 3.32 7.31 -0.86
C CYS A 10 2.49 8.56 -1.22
N GLN A 11 2.09 8.70 -2.48
CA GLN A 11 1.29 9.84 -2.92
C GLN A 11 -0.22 9.68 -2.64
N GLY A 12 -0.64 8.50 -2.17
CA GLY A 12 -2.05 8.22 -1.85
C GLY A 12 -2.96 7.99 -3.06
N ILE A 13 -2.40 7.85 -4.27
CA ILE A 13 -3.15 7.67 -5.53
C ILE A 13 -3.92 6.35 -5.58
N ALA A 14 -3.42 5.32 -4.89
CA ALA A 14 -4.04 3.99 -4.78
C ALA A 14 -4.07 3.14 -6.05
N ASP A 15 -3.35 3.50 -7.13
CA ASP A 15 -3.24 2.68 -8.35
C ASP A 15 -2.78 1.23 -8.07
N CYS A 16 -1.93 1.04 -7.06
CA CYS A 16 -1.48 -0.29 -6.66
C CYS A 16 -2.62 -1.16 -6.08
N VAL A 17 -3.64 -0.55 -5.47
CA VAL A 17 -4.78 -1.26 -4.86
C VAL A 17 -5.63 -1.91 -5.95
N GLU A 18 -5.95 -1.18 -7.01
CA GLU A 18 -6.75 -1.71 -8.13
C GLU A 18 -5.98 -2.74 -8.96
N CYS A 19 -4.65 -2.62 -9.03
CA CYS A 19 -3.80 -3.56 -9.74
C CYS A 19 -3.64 -4.91 -9.01
N CYS A 20 -3.85 -4.94 -7.69
CA CYS A 20 -3.58 -6.12 -6.88
C CYS A 20 -4.60 -7.26 -7.14
N PRO A 21 -4.16 -8.43 -7.65
CA PRO A 21 -5.07 -9.51 -8.04
C PRO A 21 -5.75 -10.21 -6.84
N VAL A 22 -5.20 -10.04 -5.64
CA VAL A 22 -5.67 -10.67 -4.40
C VAL A 22 -6.14 -9.65 -3.35
N ALA A 23 -6.19 -8.37 -3.72
CA ALA A 23 -6.61 -7.27 -2.84
C ALA A 23 -5.86 -7.23 -1.48
N CYS A 24 -4.55 -7.52 -1.48
CA CYS A 24 -3.72 -7.53 -0.27
C CYS A 24 -3.23 -6.13 0.17
N ILE A 25 -3.74 -5.05 -0.42
CA ILE A 25 -3.29 -3.68 -0.11
C ILE A 25 -4.42 -2.93 0.58
N HIS A 26 -4.13 -2.35 1.75
CA HIS A 26 -5.12 -1.74 2.61
C HIS A 26 -4.73 -0.30 2.97
N PRO A 27 -5.71 0.59 3.23
CA PRO A 27 -5.42 1.93 3.72
C PRO A 27 -4.74 1.87 5.09
N GLY A 28 -3.70 2.67 5.25
CA GLY A 28 -3.02 2.88 6.52
C GLY A 28 -3.74 3.91 7.39
N PRO A 29 -3.53 3.90 8.71
CA PRO A 29 -4.12 4.89 9.59
C PRO A 29 -3.51 6.29 9.39
N GLY A 30 -4.36 7.31 9.42
CA GLY A 30 -3.93 8.72 9.41
C GLY A 30 -3.34 9.18 8.08
N LYS A 31 -2.47 10.20 8.14
CA LYS A 31 -1.77 10.76 6.98
C LYS A 31 -0.27 10.54 7.13
N ASN A 32 0.44 10.42 6.00
CA ASN A 32 1.89 10.30 5.99
C ASN A 32 2.62 11.66 6.11
N ALA A 33 3.95 11.67 5.97
CA ALA A 33 4.77 12.88 6.00
C ALA A 33 4.38 13.94 4.94
N LEU A 34 3.69 13.55 3.86
CA LEU A 34 3.20 14.45 2.81
C LEU A 34 1.78 14.99 3.10
N GLY A 35 1.13 14.52 4.16
CA GLY A 35 -0.28 14.84 4.46
C GLY A 35 -1.28 14.04 3.61
N SER A 36 -0.82 13.06 2.84
CA SER A 36 -1.64 12.20 1.98
C SER A 36 -2.08 10.93 2.71
N ASP A 37 -3.16 10.32 2.23
CA ASP A 37 -3.47 8.93 2.56
C ASP A 37 -2.33 8.02 2.09
N TRP A 38 -2.17 6.89 2.76
CA TRP A 38 -1.14 5.92 2.44
C TRP A 38 -1.67 4.51 2.61
N TYR A 39 -0.95 3.54 2.07
CA TYR A 39 -1.38 2.15 2.00
C TYR A 39 -0.27 1.22 2.47
N TRP A 40 -0.65 0.02 2.92
CA TRP A 40 0.27 -1.02 3.36
C TRP A 40 -0.13 -2.38 2.77
N ILE A 41 0.82 -3.31 2.75
CA ILE A 41 0.65 -4.64 2.16
C ILE A 41 0.44 -5.66 3.28
N ASP A 42 -0.66 -6.40 3.21
CA ASP A 42 -0.89 -7.60 4.01
C ASP A 42 -0.10 -8.77 3.42
N PHE A 43 1.02 -9.09 4.05
CA PHE A 43 1.89 -10.19 3.64
C PHE A 43 1.28 -11.59 3.86
N SER A 44 0.17 -11.71 4.61
CA SER A 44 -0.50 -13.00 4.78
C SER A 44 -1.33 -13.41 3.56
N SER A 45 -1.77 -12.44 2.76
CA SER A 45 -2.57 -12.65 1.54
C SER A 45 -1.80 -12.33 0.25
N CYS A 46 -0.68 -11.61 0.32
CA CYS A 46 0.14 -11.25 -0.83
C CYS A 46 0.77 -12.48 -1.50
N ILE A 47 0.71 -12.53 -2.84
CA ILE A 47 1.25 -13.62 -3.67
C ILE A 47 2.52 -13.24 -4.46
N ASP A 48 3.09 -12.05 -4.24
CA ASP A 48 4.30 -11.55 -4.91
C ASP A 48 4.24 -11.66 -6.46
N CYS A 49 3.10 -11.22 -7.03
CA CYS A 49 2.81 -11.27 -8.47
C CYS A 49 3.57 -10.23 -9.31
#